data_AF-A0A2D7D7V0-F1
#
_entry.id   AF-A0A2D7D7V0-F1
#
_cell.length_a   1.000
_cell.length_b   1.000
_cell.length_c   1.000
_cell.angle_alpha   90.00
_cell.angle_beta   90.00
_cell.angle_gamma   90.00
#
_symmetry.space_group_name_H-M   'P 1'
#
loop_
_entity.id
_entity.type
_entity.pdbx_description
1 polymer ?
#
loop_
_entity_poly.entity_id
_entity_poly.type
_entity_poly.pdbx_seq_one_letter_code
_entity_poly.pdbx_strand_id
1 'polypeptide(L)'
;MRQTDSYWNIINRVGLGVLILVAIIGISLAFIPKVNQLNTYQQRSQELQREIDQTTAAEQQLKENQRRFVTDPDFVERIAHEVGYAHPEETIFHFPETLEKDER
;
A
#
# COMPACT_ATOMS: atom_id res chain seq x y z
N MET A 1 -60.77 11.68 -44.51
CA MET A 1 -59.30 11.72 -44.35
C MET A 1 -58.92 12.13 -42.93
N ARG A 2 -59.35 11.39 -41.89
CA ARG A 2 -59.01 11.69 -40.47
C ARG A 2 -58.35 10.53 -39.72
N GLN A 3 -58.29 9.34 -40.32
CA GLN A 3 -57.67 8.17 -39.67
C GLN A 3 -56.15 8.14 -39.84
N THR A 4 -55.62 8.65 -40.96
CA THR A 4 -54.17 8.66 -41.24
C THR A 4 -53.39 9.44 -40.19
N ASP A 5 -53.91 10.59 -39.75
CA ASP A 5 -53.21 11.47 -38.80
C ASP A 5 -53.08 10.83 -37.42
N SER A 6 -54.06 10.01 -37.02
CA SER A 6 -54.01 9.30 -35.73
C SER A 6 -52.98 8.18 -35.73
N TYR A 7 -52.82 7.44 -36.84
CA TYR A 7 -51.81 6.40 -36.97
C TYR A 7 -50.40 6.97 -36.97
N TRP A 8 -50.18 8.08 -37.69
CA TRP A 8 -48.89 8.77 -37.70
C TRP A 8 -48.49 9.26 -36.31
N ASN A 9 -49.44 9.77 -35.53
CA ASN A 9 -49.15 10.26 -34.19
C ASN A 9 -48.81 9.13 -33.20
N ILE A 10 -49.46 7.97 -33.33
CA ILE A 10 -49.15 6.77 -32.54
C ILE A 10 -47.76 6.23 -32.89
N ILE A 11 -47.45 6.12 -34.19
CA ILE A 11 -46.13 5.67 -34.67
C ILE A 11 -45.02 6.60 -34.18
N ASN A 12 -45.22 7.92 -34.27
CA ASN A 12 -44.23 8.89 -33.83
C ASN A 12 -44.02 8.83 -32.31
N ARG A 13 -45.09 8.69 -31.53
CA ARG A 13 -45.03 8.60 -30.06
C ARG A 13 -44.36 7.31 -29.58
N VAL A 14 -44.62 6.18 -30.23
CA VAL A 14 -43.93 4.91 -29.95
C VAL A 14 -42.47 4.99 -30.38
N GLY A 15 -42.18 5.55 -31.55
CA GLY A 15 -40.82 5.77 -32.05
C GLY A 15 -39.98 6.64 -31.10
N LEU A 16 -40.54 7.77 -30.65
CA LEU A 16 -39.91 8.63 -29.64
C LEU A 16 -39.67 7.90 -28.31
N GLY A 17 -40.64 7.11 -27.86
CA GLY A 17 -40.50 6.29 -26.65
C GLY A 17 -39.34 5.30 -26.74
N VAL A 18 -39.21 4.60 -27.87
CA VAL A 18 -38.10 3.69 -28.13
C VAL A 18 -36.76 4.43 -28.19
N LEU A 19 -36.73 5.60 -28.84
CA LEU A 19 -35.52 6.44 -28.93
C LEU A 19 -35.03 6.89 -27.55
N ILE A 20 -35.94 7.35 -26.70
CA ILE A 20 -35.64 7.73 -25.31
C ILE A 20 -35.13 6.53 -24.51
N LEU A 21 -35.77 5.37 -24.66
CA LEU A 21 -35.38 4.16 -23.95
C LEU A 21 -33.96 3.72 -24.34
N VAL A 22 -33.64 3.73 -25.63
CA VAL A 22 -32.28 3.44 -26.14
C VAL A 22 -31.26 4.46 -25.62
N ALA A 23 -31.61 5.75 -25.59
CA ALA A 23 -30.74 6.78 -25.05
C ALA A 23 -30.45 6.56 -23.55
N ILE A 24 -31.45 6.23 -22.74
CA ILE A 24 -31.30 5.95 -21.31
C ILE A 24 -30.41 4.71 -21.09
N ILE A 25 -30.62 3.65 -21.86
CA ILE A 25 -29.81 2.42 -21.77
C ILE A 25 -28.36 2.71 -22.18
N GLY A 26 -28.15 3.46 -23.26
CA GLY A 26 -26.82 3.85 -23.73
C GLY A 26 -26.06 4.68 -22.70
N ILE A 27 -26.72 5.66 -22.08
CA ILE A 27 -26.14 6.46 -20.99
C ILE A 27 -25.81 5.54 -19.80
N SER A 28 -26.75 4.70 -19.37
CA SER A 28 -26.53 3.82 -18.22
C SER A 28 -25.34 2.87 -18.42
N LEU A 29 -25.22 2.26 -19.60
CA LEU A 29 -24.10 1.39 -19.97
C LEU A 29 -22.76 2.13 -20.06
N ALA A 30 -22.75 3.42 -20.42
CA ALA A 30 -21.54 4.22 -20.44
C ALA A 30 -21.10 4.66 -19.03
N PHE A 31 -22.03 4.85 -18.10
CA PHE A 31 -21.73 5.31 -16.74
C PHE A 31 -21.32 4.16 -15.80
N ILE A 32 -21.86 2.94 -15.96
CA ILE A 32 -21.48 1.75 -15.15
C ILE A 32 -19.96 1.44 -15.18
N PRO A 33 -19.27 1.36 -16.34
CA PRO A 33 -17.84 1.04 -16.36
C PRO A 33 -16.99 2.13 -15.70
N LYS A 34 -17.48 3.38 -15.68
CA LYS A 34 -16.80 4.53 -15.08
C LYS A 34 -16.82 4.47 -13.55
N VAL A 35 -17.86 3.88 -12.95
CA VAL A 35 -17.93 3.65 -11.50
C VAL A 35 -16.99 2.53 -11.07
N ASN A 36 -16.88 1.45 -11.87
CA ASN A 36 -15.95 0.37 -11.56
C ASN A 36 -14.49 0.82 -11.58
N GLN A 37 -14.12 1.72 -12.50
CA GLN A 37 -12.78 2.31 -12.54
C GLN A 37 -12.44 3.08 -11.27
N LEU A 38 -13.41 3.80 -10.69
CA LEU A 38 -13.20 4.61 -9.49
C LEU A 38 -12.76 3.76 -8.29
N ASN A 39 -13.36 2.57 -8.13
CA ASN A 39 -12.98 1.64 -7.06
C ASN A 39 -11.55 1.10 -7.25
N THR A 40 -11.15 0.79 -8.49
CA THR A 40 -9.79 0.34 -8.78
C THR A 40 -8.74 1.43 -8.52
N TYR A 41 -9.05 2.68 -8.86
CA TYR A 41 -8.18 3.81 -8.57
C TYR A 41 -8.06 4.06 -7.06
N GLN A 42 -9.15 3.96 -6.31
CA GLN A 42 -9.11 4.10 -4.85
C GLN A 42 -8.28 2.99 -4.19
N GLN A 43 -8.43 1.74 -4.62
CA GLN A 43 -7.64 0.62 -4.11
C GLN A 43 -6.15 0.81 -4.38
N ARG A 44 -5.78 1.15 -5.62
CA ARG A 44 -4.38 1.42 -5.96
C ARG A 44 -3.81 2.61 -5.20
N SER A 45 -4.59 3.67 -5.03
CA SER A 45 -4.14 4.84 -4.25
C SER A 45 -3.90 4.48 -2.78
N GLN A 46 -4.76 3.64 -2.18
CA GLN A 46 -4.57 3.19 -0.80
C GLN A 46 -3.37 2.26 -0.65
N GLU A 47 -3.16 1.36 -1.61
CA GLU A 47 -1.98 0.48 -1.64
C GLU A 47 -0.69 1.29 -1.74
N LEU A 48 -0.63 2.23 -2.68
CA LEU A 48 0.53 3.09 -2.87
C LEU A 48 0.80 3.97 -1.64
N GLN A 49 -0.26 4.49 -1.00
CA GLN A 49 -0.11 5.25 0.25
C GLN A 49 0.46 4.39 1.38
N ARG A 50 0.00 3.14 1.52
CA ARG A 50 0.55 2.21 2.52
C ARG A 50 2.03 1.92 2.28
N GLU A 51 2.43 1.76 1.03
CA GLU A 51 3.83 1.53 0.66
C GLU A 51 4.72 2.74 1.00
N ILE A 52 4.22 3.95 0.72
CA ILE A 52 4.88 5.21 1.12
C ILE A 52 5.02 5.28 2.64
N ASP A 53 3.94 5.00 3.38
CA ASP A 53 3.94 5.09 4.84
C ASP A 53 4.93 4.09 5.47
N GLN A 54 4.98 2.85 4.95
CA GLN A 54 5.93 1.82 5.38
C GLN A 54 7.39 2.25 5.12
N THR A 55 7.66 2.76 3.92
CA THR A 55 9.00 3.19 3.52
C THR A 55 9.46 4.38 4.36
N THR A 56 8.57 5.35 4.59
CA THR A 56 8.84 6.53 5.41
C THR A 56 9.09 6.16 6.87
N ALA A 57 8.32 5.22 7.42
CA ALA A 57 8.55 4.73 8.78
C ALA A 57 9.90 4.03 8.92
N ALA A 58 10.29 3.20 7.94
CA ALA A 58 11.59 2.55 7.92
C ALA A 58 12.75 3.56 7.81
N GLU A 59 12.61 4.60 6.97
CA GLU A 59 13.60 5.67 6.86
C GLU A 59 13.74 6.46 8.17
N GLN A 60 12.63 6.76 8.85
CA GLN A 60 12.65 7.46 10.13
C GLN A 60 13.36 6.63 11.21
N GLN A 61 13.07 5.33 11.29
CA GLN A 61 13.76 4.41 12.19
C GLN A 61 15.25 4.35 11.89
N LEU A 62 15.64 4.28 10.61
CA LEU A 62 17.05 4.24 10.22
C LEU A 62 17.78 5.54 10.59
N LYS A 63 17.15 6.70 10.35
CA LYS A 63 17.69 8.01 10.76
C LYS A 63 17.83 8.14 12.27
N GLU A 64 16.86 7.62 13.03
CA GLU A 64 16.92 7.62 14.49
C GLU A 64 18.07 6.74 14.99
N ASN A 65 18.23 5.54 14.43
CA ASN A 65 19.33 4.66 14.75
C ASN A 65 20.69 5.30 14.41
N GLN A 66 20.83 5.92 13.23
CA GLN A 66 22.04 6.67 12.87
C GLN A 66 22.32 7.80 13.88
N ARG A 67 21.29 8.55 14.30
CA ARG A 67 21.46 9.58 15.31
C ARG A 67 21.95 9.00 16.64
N ARG A 68 21.40 7.87 17.07
CA ARG A 68 21.84 7.17 18.29
C ARG A 68 23.28 6.68 18.17
N PHE A 69 23.68 6.10 17.03
CA PHE A 69 25.08 5.73 16.77
C PHE A 69 26.07 6.91 16.89
N VAL A 70 25.66 8.13 16.54
CA VAL A 70 26.53 9.31 16.68
C VAL A 70 26.47 9.94 18.08
N THR A 71 25.32 9.88 18.74
CA THR A 71 25.07 10.64 19.98
C THR A 71 25.33 9.81 21.25
N ASP A 72 25.21 8.49 21.16
CA ASP A 72 25.28 7.57 22.30
C ASP A 72 26.48 6.62 22.18
N PRO A 73 27.62 6.93 22.83
CA PRO A 73 28.81 6.10 22.78
C PRO A 73 28.60 4.73 23.45
N ASP A 74 27.77 4.63 24.49
CA ASP A 74 27.48 3.35 25.18
C ASP A 74 26.70 2.40 24.25
N PHE A 75 25.84 2.96 23.40
CA PHE A 75 25.13 2.20 22.36
C PHE A 75 26.10 1.65 21.31
N VAL A 76 27.07 2.45 20.86
CA VAL A 76 28.09 2.01 19.90
C VAL A 76 28.95 0.88 20.48
N GLU A 77 29.39 1.02 21.74
CA GLU A 77 30.20 0.01 22.42
C GLU A 77 29.44 -1.31 22.56
N ARG A 78 28.16 -1.26 22.96
CA ARG A 78 27.31 -2.46 23.02
C ARG A 78 27.18 -3.17 21.67
N ILE A 79 26.90 -2.42 20.60
CA ILE A 79 26.78 -3.01 19.27
C ILE A 79 28.12 -3.58 18.80
N ALA A 80 29.23 -2.89 19.08
CA ALA A 80 30.58 -3.39 18.80
C ALA A 80 30.85 -4.72 19.54
N HIS A 81 30.44 -4.84 20.80
CA HIS A 81 30.57 -6.07 21.57
C HIS A 81 29.69 -7.20 21.02
N GLU A 82 28.47 -6.90 20.57
CA GLU A 82 27.58 -7.88 19.92
C GLU A 82 28.16 -8.43 18.60
N VAL A 83 28.86 -7.60 17.82
CA VAL A 83 29.55 -8.05 16.58
C VAL A 83 30.95 -8.61 16.84
N GLY A 84 31.37 -8.75 18.11
CA GLY A 84 32.63 -9.38 18.51
C GLY A 84 33.86 -8.48 18.47
N TYR A 85 33.66 -7.16 18.33
CA TYR A 85 34.70 -6.17 18.58
C TYR A 85 34.72 -5.83 20.07
N ALA A 86 35.88 -5.43 20.58
CA ALA A 86 36.03 -4.98 21.97
C ALA A 86 36.75 -3.64 22.00
N HIS A 87 36.59 -2.90 23.08
CA HIS A 87 37.36 -1.68 23.26
C HIS A 87 38.88 -2.02 23.39
N PRO A 88 39.80 -1.21 22.83
CA PRO A 88 41.24 -1.53 22.84
C PRO A 88 41.84 -1.75 24.23
N GLU A 89 41.25 -1.11 25.25
CA GLU A 89 41.70 -1.17 26.66
C GLU A 89 40.89 -2.18 27.50
N GLU A 90 40.02 -2.99 26.88
CA GLU A 90 39.18 -3.97 27.57
C GLU A 90 39.85 -5.35 27.66
N THR A 91 39.69 -6.03 28.80
CA THR A 91 40.19 -7.40 28.98
C THR A 91 39.10 -8.41 28.64
N ILE A 92 39.27 -9.15 27.54
CA ILE A 92 38.33 -10.18 27.10
C ILE A 92 38.64 -11.52 27.80
N PHE A 93 37.67 -12.08 28.51
CA PHE A 93 37.76 -13.43 29.06
C PHE A 93 37.11 -14.42 28.10
N HIS A 94 37.94 -15.25 27.45
CA HIS A 94 37.46 -16.35 26.61
C HIS A 94 37.21 -17.59 27.47
N PHE A 95 35.96 -18.02 27.59
CA PHE A 95 35.59 -19.25 28.29
C PHE A 95 35.49 -20.41 27.27
N PRO A 96 36.46 -21.32 27.21
CA PRO A 96 36.34 -22.50 26.35
C PRO A 96 35.19 -23.39 26.85
N GLU A 97 34.37 -23.87 25.91
CA GLU A 97 33.18 -24.69 26.19
C GLU A 97 33.54 -26.08 26.79
N THR A 98 34.78 -26.50 26.62
CA THR A 98 35.36 -27.66 27.29
C THR A 98 35.95 -27.23 28.62
N LEU A 99 35.09 -27.12 29.64
CA LEU A 99 35.54 -27.41 31.00
C LEU A 99 36.04 -28.85 30.96
N GLU A 100 37.37 -29.02 30.94
CA GLU A 100 37.99 -30.32 31.13
C GLU A 100 37.30 -30.99 32.31
N LYS A 101 36.63 -32.09 31.99
CA LYS A 101 36.09 -33.03 32.95
C LYS A 101 37.31 -33.55 33.70
N ASP A 102 37.65 -32.87 34.79
CA ASP A 102 38.66 -33.27 35.75
C ASP A 102 38.18 -34.59 36.39
N GLU A 103 38.44 -35.70 35.69
CA GLU A 103 38.29 -37.05 36.21
C GLU A 103 39.44 -37.30 37.20
N ARG A 104 39.06 -37.21 38.47
CA ARG A 104 39.78 -37.63 39.68
C ARG A 104 40.62 -38.89 39.52
#